data_AF-A0A7I7LGK4-F1
#
_entry.id   AF-A0A7I7LGK4-F1
#
_cell.length_a   1.000
_cell.length_b   1.000
_cell.length_c   1.000
_cell.angle_alpha   90.00
_cell.angle_beta   90.00
_cell.angle_gamma   90.00
#
_symmetry.space_group_name_H-M   'P 1'
#
loop_
_entity.id
_entity.type
_entity.pdbx_description
1 polymer ?
#
loop_
_entity_poly.entity_id
_entity_poly.type
_entity_poly.pdbx_seq_one_letter_code
_entity_poly.pdbx_strand_id
1 'polypeptide(L)'
;MATGRQVRADVGMTGEVTLNGRVLPIGGVKQKLLAAQRDRLSTVFIPARNEPDLDDVPAEELGALVVKPMTDVAEIVAQALEPAAETAGVAA
;
A
#
# COMPACT_ATOMS: atom_id res chain seq x y z
N MET A 1 5.20 16.67 -9.80
CA MET A 1 4.96 15.22 -9.63
C MET A 1 4.38 14.68 -10.94
N ALA A 2 4.80 13.51 -11.43
CA ALA A 2 4.57 13.05 -12.81
C ALA A 2 3.08 12.94 -13.24
N THR A 3 2.17 12.62 -12.32
CA THR A 3 0.73 12.46 -12.61
C THR A 3 -0.14 13.62 -12.14
N GLY A 4 0.40 14.56 -11.38
CA GLY A 4 -0.37 15.64 -10.73
C GLY A 4 -1.38 15.17 -9.65
N ARG A 5 -1.51 13.87 -9.39
CA ARG A 5 -2.43 13.29 -8.39
C ARG A 5 -1.78 13.26 -7.02
N GLN A 6 -2.57 13.52 -5.98
CA GLN A 6 -2.13 13.40 -4.59
C GLN A 6 -2.08 11.93 -4.17
N VAL A 7 -1.18 11.61 -3.25
CA VAL A 7 -1.15 10.30 -2.59
C VAL A 7 -2.15 10.35 -1.44
N ARG A 8 -2.92 9.28 -1.26
CA ARG A 8 -3.84 9.12 -0.14
C ARG A 8 -3.07 9.20 1.19
N ALA A 9 -3.58 9.93 2.16
CA ALA A 9 -2.90 10.10 3.45
C ALA A 9 -2.98 8.87 4.37
N ASP A 10 -3.92 7.95 4.09
CA ASP A 10 -4.23 6.79 4.92
C ASP A 10 -3.55 5.50 4.45
N VAL A 11 -2.68 5.56 3.42
CA VAL A 11 -2.03 4.39 2.84
C VAL A 11 -0.54 4.33 3.14
N GLY A 12 -0.05 3.13 3.44
CA GLY A 12 1.38 2.80 3.55
C GLY A 12 1.78 1.73 2.55
N MET A 13 3.06 1.68 2.18
CA MET A 13 3.60 0.61 1.34
C MET A 13 4.99 0.18 1.81
N THR A 14 5.30 -1.11 1.69
CA THR A 14 6.65 -1.64 1.87
C THR A 14 6.95 -2.70 0.81
N GLY A 15 8.19 -2.75 0.35
CA GLY A 15 8.63 -3.67 -0.68
C GLY A 15 9.88 -3.14 -1.38
N GLU A 16 10.65 -4.03 -1.98
CA GLU A 16 11.66 -3.66 -2.96
C GLU A 16 11.04 -3.70 -4.36
N VAL A 17 11.49 -2.83 -5.26
CA VAL A 17 10.96 -2.76 -6.64
C VAL A 17 12.07 -2.98 -7.66
N THR A 18 11.78 -3.84 -8.62
CA THR A 18 12.62 -4.08 -9.79
C THR A 18 12.33 -3.08 -10.91
N LEU A 19 13.25 -2.90 -11.85
CA LEU A 19 13.04 -2.01 -13.00
C LEU A 19 11.86 -2.43 -13.89
N ASN A 20 11.49 -3.71 -13.90
CA ASN A 20 10.33 -4.21 -14.63
C ASN A 20 9.04 -4.21 -13.80
N GLY A 21 9.02 -3.54 -12.65
CA GLY A 21 7.81 -3.27 -11.87
C GLY A 21 7.44 -4.33 -10.83
N ARG A 22 8.15 -5.47 -10.76
CA ARG A 22 7.87 -6.52 -9.77
C ARG A 22 8.22 -6.06 -8.37
N VAL A 23 7.33 -6.39 -7.43
CA VAL A 23 7.50 -6.19 -5.99
C VAL A 23 8.16 -7.42 -5.37
N LEU A 24 9.26 -7.19 -4.65
CA LEU A 24 10.08 -8.22 -4.04
C LEU A 24 9.90 -8.26 -2.51
N PRO A 25 10.08 -9.44 -1.88
CA PRO A 25 9.89 -9.61 -0.45
C PRO A 25 10.90 -8.79 0.34
N ILE A 26 10.48 -8.38 1.53
CA ILE A 26 11.31 -7.65 2.49
C ILE A 26 11.40 -8.37 3.83
N GLY A 27 12.41 -8.03 4.61
CA GLY A 27 12.49 -8.44 6.02
C GLY A 27 11.70 -7.49 6.94
N GLY A 28 11.33 -8.02 8.10
CA GLY A 28 10.75 -7.24 9.20
C GLY A 28 9.32 -6.76 8.95
N VAL A 29 8.48 -7.59 8.31
CA VAL A 29 7.08 -7.27 7.99
C VAL A 29 6.30 -6.90 9.25
N LYS A 30 6.43 -7.69 10.32
CA LYS A 30 5.78 -7.47 11.61
C LYS A 30 6.07 -6.09 12.19
N GLN A 31 7.34 -5.69 12.26
CA GLN A 31 7.74 -4.39 12.83
C GLN A 31 7.17 -3.22 12.01
N LYS A 32 7.12 -3.38 10.67
CA LYS A 32 6.58 -2.37 9.76
C LYS A 32 5.06 -2.24 9.85
N LEU A 33 4.33 -3.36 10.01
CA LEU A 33 2.88 -3.33 10.21
C LEU A 33 2.52 -2.70 11.56
N LEU A 34 3.27 -3.01 12.62
CA LEU A 34 3.09 -2.35 13.92
C LEU A 34 3.33 -0.84 13.85
N ALA A 35 4.31 -0.38 13.07
CA ALA A 35 4.53 1.04 12.83
C ALA A 35 3.35 1.67 12.07
N ALA A 36 2.88 1.01 11.00
CA ALA A 36 1.73 1.48 10.22
C ALA A 36 0.45 1.61 11.06
N GLN A 37 0.20 0.66 11.97
CA GLN A 37 -0.92 0.71 12.90
C GLN A 37 -0.82 1.91 13.85
N ARG A 38 0.38 2.14 14.42
CA ARG A 38 0.65 3.27 15.32
C ARG A 38 0.46 4.62 14.64
N ASP A 39 0.82 4.70 13.36
CA ASP A 39 0.64 5.87 12.51
C ASP A 39 -0.80 6.01 11.98
N ARG A 40 -1.71 5.11 12.38
CA ARG A 40 -3.15 5.09 12.04
C ARG A 40 -3.40 5.04 10.54
N LEU A 41 -2.55 4.33 9.81
CA LEU A 41 -2.83 4.00 8.41
C LEU A 41 -4.04 3.06 8.35
N SER A 42 -4.86 3.19 7.31
CA SER A 42 -6.00 2.32 7.08
C SER A 42 -5.61 1.12 6.22
N THR A 43 -4.68 1.33 5.28
CA THR A 43 -4.33 0.36 4.23
C THR A 43 -2.82 0.24 4.11
N VAL A 44 -2.30 -0.98 4.07
CA VAL A 44 -0.86 -1.23 3.87
C VAL A 44 -0.65 -2.21 2.72
N PHE A 45 0.13 -1.80 1.73
CA PHE A 45 0.57 -2.68 0.65
C PHE A 45 1.86 -3.41 1.06
N ILE A 46 1.86 -4.73 0.93
CA ILE A 46 3.02 -5.59 1.20
C ILE A 46 3.34 -6.45 -0.02
N PRO A 47 4.57 -6.98 -0.17
CA PRO A 47 4.87 -7.94 -1.22
C PRO A 47 4.05 -9.21 -1.04
N ALA A 48 3.50 -9.77 -2.13
CA ALA A 48 2.69 -10.99 -2.06
C ALA A 48 3.44 -12.17 -1.41
N ARG A 49 4.76 -12.22 -1.56
CA ARG A 49 5.60 -13.27 -0.96
C ARG A 49 5.79 -13.14 0.56
N ASN A 50 5.42 -12.00 1.15
CA ASN A 50 5.45 -11.78 2.59
C ASN A 50 4.10 -12.11 3.27
N GLU A 51 3.10 -12.59 2.51
CA GLU A 51 1.80 -12.98 3.08
C GLU A 51 1.92 -14.04 4.20
N PRO A 52 2.80 -15.06 4.12
CA PRO A 52 3.00 -16.00 5.23
C PRO A 52 3.53 -15.34 6.52
N ASP A 53 4.23 -14.21 6.43
CA ASP A 53 4.76 -13.52 7.62
C ASP A 53 3.65 -12.82 8.42
N LEU A 54 2.43 -12.73 7.87
CA LEU A 54 1.28 -12.18 8.57
C LEU A 54 0.81 -13.11 9.70
N ASP A 55 1.08 -14.41 9.61
CA ASP A 55 0.73 -15.38 10.66
C ASP A 55 1.46 -15.09 11.98
N ASP A 56 2.60 -14.39 11.92
CA ASP A 56 3.39 -13.97 13.09
C ASP A 56 2.90 -12.65 13.73
N VAL A 57 1.93 -11.98 13.10
CA VAL A 57 1.36 -10.71 13.57
C VAL A 57 0.06 -11.02 14.32
N PRO A 58 -0.11 -10.56 15.57
CA PRO A 58 -1.34 -10.88 16.29
C PRO A 58 -2.55 -10.20 15.66
N ALA A 59 -3.72 -10.84 15.81
CA ALA A 59 -4.93 -10.49 15.08
C ALA A 59 -5.50 -9.11 15.46
N GLU A 60 -5.22 -8.64 16.67
CA GLU A 60 -5.63 -7.31 17.14
C GLU A 60 -4.91 -6.21 16.36
N GLU A 61 -3.64 -6.44 15.99
CA GLU A 61 -2.84 -5.50 15.22
C GLU A 61 -3.18 -5.52 13.73
N LEU A 62 -3.54 -6.70 13.19
CA LEU A 62 -4.04 -6.83 11.82
C LEU A 62 -5.48 -6.31 11.68
N GLY A 63 -6.33 -6.43 12.70
CA GLY A 63 -7.74 -6.06 12.64
C GLY A 63 -8.00 -4.57 12.37
N ALA A 64 -7.01 -3.71 12.67
CA ALA A 64 -7.07 -2.28 12.40
C ALA A 64 -6.53 -1.88 11.01
N LEU A 65 -5.92 -2.81 10.26
CA LEU A 65 -5.22 -2.55 9.01
C LEU A 65 -5.77 -3.41 7.87
N VAL A 66 -6.09 -2.78 6.74
CA VAL A 66 -6.33 -3.49 5.49
C VAL A 66 -4.98 -3.80 4.83
N VAL A 67 -4.47 -5.01 5.04
CA VAL A 67 -3.22 -5.48 4.42
C VAL A 67 -3.52 -6.02 3.02
N LYS A 68 -2.82 -5.50 2.01
CA LYS A 68 -2.95 -5.89 0.60
C LYS A 68 -1.66 -6.49 0.08
N PRO A 69 -1.61 -7.81 -0.20
CA PRO A 69 -0.48 -8.44 -0.87
C PRO A 69 -0.43 -8.01 -2.35
N MET A 70 0.74 -7.61 -2.84
CA MET A 70 0.92 -7.02 -4.18
C MET A 70 2.11 -7.64 -4.91
N THR A 71 1.99 -7.81 -6.23
CA THR A 71 3.04 -8.33 -7.10
C THR A 71 3.65 -7.30 -8.03
N ASP A 72 2.92 -6.22 -8.33
CA ASP A 72 3.31 -5.19 -9.29
C ASP A 72 3.13 -3.77 -8.72
N VAL A 73 4.11 -2.92 -8.95
CA VAL A 73 4.14 -1.54 -8.43
C VAL A 73 3.11 -0.63 -9.12
N ALA A 74 2.76 -0.88 -10.38
CA ALA A 74 1.79 -0.06 -11.08
C ALA A 74 0.40 -0.16 -10.44
N GLU A 75 0.02 -1.35 -9.97
CA GLU A 75 -1.22 -1.58 -9.23
C GLU A 75 -1.22 -0.86 -7.87
N ILE A 76 -0.08 -0.82 -7.18
CA ILE A 76 0.09 -0.06 -5.93
C ILE A 76 -0.12 1.42 -6.21
N VAL A 77 0.57 1.98 -7.20
CA VAL A 77 0.47 3.41 -7.55
C VAL A 77 -0.95 3.77 -7.97
N ALA A 78 -1.65 2.90 -8.71
CA ALA A 78 -3.03 3.12 -9.11
C ALA A 78 -3.98 3.24 -7.91
N GLN A 79 -3.80 2.40 -6.88
CA GLN A 79 -4.64 2.36 -5.68
C GLN A 79 -4.23 3.38 -4.59
N ALA A 80 -2.96 3.78 -4.57
CA ALA A 80 -2.42 4.71 -3.57
C ALA A 80 -2.66 6.18 -3.91
N LEU A 81 -2.85 6.51 -5.20
CA LEU A 81 -3.15 7.86 -5.63
C LEU A 81 -4.65 8.13 -5.59
N GLU A 82 -5.02 9.34 -5.16
CA GLU A 82 -6.39 9.86 -5.27
C GLU A 82 -6.89 9.70 -6.71
N PRO A 83 -8.19 9.41 -6.93
CA PRO A 83 -8.73 9.32 -8.28
C PRO A 83 -8.41 10.61 -9.05
N ALA A 84 -8.09 10.47 -10.33
CA ALA A 84 -7.96 11.64 -11.17
C ALA A 84 -9.29 12.40 -11.07
N ALA A 85 -9.23 13.67 -10.64
CA ALA A 85 -10.43 14.50 -10.64
C ALA A 85 -11.00 14.44 -12.06
N GLU A 86 -12.18 13.82 -12.21
CA GLU A 86 -12.97 14.07 -13.40
C GLU A 86 -13.07 15.58 -13.48
N THR A 87 -12.60 16.13 -14.59
CA THR A 87 -12.78 17.55 -14.85
C THR A 87 -14.29 17.73 -14.92
N ALA A 88 -14.90 18.18 -13.83
CA ALA A 88 -16.28 18.63 -13.78
C ALA A 88 -16.36 19.85 -14.71
N GLY A 89 -16.57 19.55 -15.99
CA GLY A 89 -16.26 20.45 -17.09
C GLY A 89 -16.79 19.90 -18.41
N VAL A 90 -18.03 19.43 -18.43
CA VAL A 90 -18.91 19.33 -19.60
C VAL A 90 -20.34 19.38 -19.04
N ALA A 91 -21.29 20.22 -19.44
CA ALA A 91 -21.39 21.43 -20.24
C ALA A 91 -22.84 21.93 -20.03
N ALA A 92 -23.03 23.25 -20.18
CA ALA A 92 -24.30 24.01 -20.24
C ALA A 92 -25.06 24.23 -18.92
#